data_AF-A0AAU7BMN2-F1
#
_entry.id   AF-A0AAU7BMN2-F1
#
_cell.length_a   1.000
_cell.length_b   1.000
_cell.length_c   1.000
_cell.angle_alpha   90.00
_cell.angle_beta   90.00
_cell.angle_gamma   90.00
#
_symmetry.space_group_name_H-M   'P 1'
#
loop_
_entity.id
_entity.type
_entity.pdbx_description
1 polymer ?
#
loop_
_entity_poly.entity_id
_entity_poly.type
_entity_poly.pdbx_seq_one_letter_code
_entity_poly.pdbx_strand_id
1 'polypeptide(L)'
;MSPQGFTELPDSHVHGTRPIFVPGVFWGHNRIPYQLVSSFRPGSLVIDLIPQIENDKRQVKQAHEQRQAALDQDLDQAILAQAGSLAGLSEVQAIERRIAAISQLQTQLGQRLEAARQQANSFYGKAPEHRSFQEFLAVTRAPNGPADPRTAWLASYRAAFEAKLLEQQSSELIQRQHRLRSALSAARLKEGNNRKIDQTLYQTEQALVRILAASHEFQIARSALQDLLTAFTRHLHEDIAEEAALEHSRELVQETSGLLRARARLVQAYSTWGRLHSLLEVEAHRIDFALRVIAVGTSADRRPELLALQAQAAEHASTSSTDATTVRQLRDQADIALQAAFDEQAVLAALSGHTQQYPDYLQRLDCKHSPPGDIEFLARWHGRI
;
A
#
# COMPACT_ATOMS: atom_id res chain seq x y z
N MET A 1 94.03 -43.72 3.51
CA MET A 1 93.93 -44.48 2.26
C MET A 1 92.57 -45.15 2.22
N SER A 2 91.78 -44.85 1.20
CA SER A 2 90.51 -45.50 0.80
C SER A 2 90.75 -47.01 0.51
N PRO A 3 89.74 -47.91 0.39
CA PRO A 3 88.47 -47.66 -0.31
C PRO A 3 87.17 -48.26 0.25
N GLN A 4 86.10 -47.77 -0.38
CA GLN A 4 84.69 -48.11 -0.29
C GLN A 4 84.37 -49.58 -0.63
N GLY A 5 83.23 -50.05 -0.13
CA GLY A 5 82.50 -51.18 -0.69
C GLY A 5 81.04 -51.13 -0.26
N PHE A 6 80.14 -50.79 -1.19
CA PHE A 6 78.71 -51.01 -1.04
C PHE A 6 78.44 -52.52 -1.05
N THR A 7 77.53 -53.00 -0.20
CA THR A 7 76.91 -54.32 -0.40
C THR A 7 75.48 -54.27 0.10
N GLU A 8 74.60 -54.78 -0.75
CA GLU A 8 73.16 -54.61 -0.79
C GLU A 8 72.43 -55.31 0.38
N LEU A 9 71.26 -54.78 0.74
CA LEU A 9 70.27 -55.47 1.57
C LEU A 9 69.67 -56.63 0.76
N PRO A 10 69.58 -57.86 1.31
CA PRO A 10 68.66 -58.83 0.77
C PRO A 10 67.26 -58.64 1.37
N ASP A 11 66.28 -58.51 0.48
CA ASP A 11 64.86 -58.74 0.75
C ASP A 11 64.69 -60.11 1.39
N SER A 12 64.02 -60.19 2.54
CA SER A 12 63.37 -61.44 2.92
C SER A 12 62.06 -61.22 3.67
N HIS A 13 61.07 -61.83 3.05
CA HIS A 13 59.67 -61.87 3.37
C HIS A 13 59.37 -62.38 4.78
N VAL A 14 58.29 -61.82 5.34
CA VAL A 14 57.60 -62.34 6.52
C VAL A 14 57.27 -63.82 6.29
N HIS A 15 57.95 -64.70 7.02
CA HIS A 15 57.50 -66.07 7.24
C HIS A 15 57.08 -66.24 8.69
N GLY A 16 55.79 -66.57 8.87
CA GLY A 16 55.19 -66.82 10.16
C GLY A 16 55.93 -67.91 10.93
N THR A 17 56.20 -67.64 12.19
CA THR A 17 56.72 -68.63 13.13
C THR A 17 55.75 -68.74 14.30
N ARG A 18 55.10 -69.90 14.38
CA ARG A 18 54.44 -70.40 15.59
C ARG A 18 55.47 -70.43 16.72
N PRO A 19 55.11 -70.07 17.96
CA PRO A 19 56.08 -70.00 19.05
C PRO A 19 56.45 -71.41 19.53
N ILE A 20 57.75 -71.71 19.52
CA ILE A 20 58.35 -72.81 20.27
C ILE A 20 58.72 -72.23 21.64
N PHE A 21 58.06 -72.71 22.70
CA PHE A 21 58.42 -72.39 24.08
C PHE A 21 59.65 -73.22 24.50
N VAL A 22 60.72 -72.55 24.92
CA VAL A 22 61.78 -73.13 25.76
C VAL A 22 62.03 -72.16 26.94
N PRO A 23 62.07 -72.64 28.20
CA PRO A 23 62.08 -71.79 29.37
C PRO A 23 63.50 -71.44 29.85
N GLY A 24 63.68 -70.18 30.28
CA GLY A 24 64.71 -69.75 31.22
C GLY A 24 65.86 -68.94 30.61
N VAL A 25 65.83 -67.62 30.79
CA VAL A 25 66.86 -66.79 31.47
C VAL A 25 66.23 -65.44 31.83
N PHE A 26 66.48 -65.01 33.06
CA PHE A 26 65.94 -63.85 33.77
C PHE A 26 66.81 -62.57 33.57
N TRP A 27 66.14 -61.42 33.36
CA TRP A 27 66.41 -60.02 33.80
C TRP A 27 67.77 -59.29 33.61
N GLY A 28 67.70 -57.98 33.25
CA GLY A 28 68.71 -57.00 33.71
C GLY A 28 68.96 -55.72 32.88
N HIS A 29 68.16 -54.67 33.15
CA HIS A 29 68.49 -53.22 33.16
C HIS A 29 69.03 -52.48 31.92
N ASN A 30 68.30 -51.43 31.46
CA ASN A 30 68.82 -50.05 31.56
C ASN A 30 67.76 -48.96 31.27
N ARG A 31 67.98 -47.81 31.93
CA ARG A 31 67.12 -46.61 31.98
C ARG A 31 67.12 -45.84 30.65
N ILE A 32 65.93 -45.41 30.21
CA ILE A 32 65.75 -44.15 29.47
C ILE A 32 64.56 -43.42 30.13
N PRO A 33 64.78 -42.24 30.74
CA PRO A 33 63.69 -41.37 31.17
C PRO A 33 63.17 -40.59 29.96
N TYR A 34 61.86 -40.37 29.90
CA TYR A 34 61.11 -39.65 28.86
C TYR A 34 60.93 -40.40 27.53
N GLN A 35 59.97 -41.32 27.49
CA GLN A 35 59.21 -41.54 26.27
C GLN A 35 57.73 -41.62 26.62
N LEU A 36 56.98 -40.66 26.07
CA LEU A 36 55.52 -40.64 26.04
C LEU A 36 54.99 -42.07 25.90
N VAL A 37 54.23 -42.51 26.89
CA VAL A 37 53.46 -43.74 26.79
C VAL A 37 52.50 -43.53 25.63
N SER A 38 52.89 -44.02 24.45
CA SER A 38 51.95 -44.29 23.38
C SER A 38 50.89 -45.19 23.98
N SER A 39 49.68 -44.65 24.19
CA SER A 39 48.49 -45.40 24.59
C SER A 39 48.02 -46.39 23.51
N PHE A 40 48.81 -46.61 22.47
CA PHE A 40 48.40 -47.32 21.27
C PHE A 40 49.36 -48.48 20.98
N ARG A 41 48.88 -49.71 21.20
CA ARG A 41 49.56 -50.94 20.77
C ARG A 41 49.47 -51.07 19.23
N PRO A 42 50.56 -51.39 18.51
CA PRO A 42 50.52 -51.57 17.07
C PRO A 42 49.67 -52.80 16.70
N GLY A 43 48.71 -52.66 15.78
CA GLY A 43 47.96 -53.78 15.18
C GLY A 43 46.48 -53.88 15.58
N SER A 44 46.13 -53.74 16.86
CA SER A 44 44.72 -53.80 17.30
C SER A 44 43.95 -52.49 17.06
N LEU A 45 44.66 -51.37 16.84
CA LEU A 45 44.04 -50.05 16.71
C LEU A 45 43.27 -49.83 15.41
N VAL A 46 43.76 -50.38 14.31
CA VAL A 46 43.24 -50.06 12.97
C VAL A 46 41.94 -50.84 12.70
N ILE A 47 41.84 -52.07 13.23
CA ILE A 47 40.70 -52.96 13.00
C ILE A 47 39.46 -52.48 13.76
N ASP A 48 39.61 -51.94 14.98
CA ASP A 48 38.47 -51.48 15.78
C ASP A 48 38.07 -50.02 15.52
N LEU A 49 39.01 -49.14 15.13
CA LEU A 49 38.68 -47.73 14.83
C LEU A 49 37.94 -47.54 13.50
N ILE A 50 38.23 -48.33 12.47
CA ILE A 50 37.59 -48.17 11.15
C ILE A 50 36.07 -48.39 11.25
N PRO A 51 35.55 -49.50 11.80
CA PRO A 51 34.11 -49.71 11.96
C PRO A 51 33.45 -48.64 12.83
N GLN A 52 34.15 -48.15 13.86
CA GLN A 52 33.65 -47.09 14.74
C GLN A 52 33.51 -45.75 14.02
N ILE A 53 34.55 -45.32 13.29
CA ILE A 53 34.53 -44.09 12.47
C ILE A 53 33.46 -44.18 11.37
N GLU A 54 33.30 -45.33 10.74
CA GLU A 54 32.26 -45.53 9.73
C GLU A 54 30.85 -45.46 10.30
N ASN A 55 30.60 -46.07 11.47
CA ASN A 55 29.33 -45.94 12.17
C ASN A 55 29.08 -44.49 12.59
N ASP A 56 30.09 -43.80 13.12
CA ASP A 56 30.00 -42.38 13.48
C ASP A 56 29.64 -41.53 12.26
N LYS A 57 30.26 -41.76 11.09
CA LYS A 57 29.91 -41.09 9.83
C LYS A 57 28.47 -41.34 9.43
N ARG A 58 27.99 -42.58 9.51
CA ARG A 58 26.61 -42.95 9.16
C ARG A 58 25.60 -42.26 10.08
N GLN A 59 25.84 -42.26 11.38
CA GLN A 59 24.98 -41.60 12.36
C GLN A 59 24.89 -40.09 12.11
N VAL A 60 26.04 -39.43 11.86
CA VAL A 60 26.06 -37.98 11.59
C VAL A 60 25.30 -37.65 10.30
N LYS A 61 25.47 -38.46 9.25
CA LYS A 61 24.72 -38.28 7.98
C LYS A 61 23.22 -38.44 8.18
N GLN A 62 22.78 -39.51 8.85
CA GLN A 62 21.35 -39.73 9.13
C GLN A 62 20.74 -38.59 9.96
N ALA A 63 21.45 -38.12 10.98
CA ALA A 63 20.99 -36.98 11.79
C ALA A 63 20.91 -35.68 10.97
N HIS A 64 21.85 -35.47 10.03
CA HIS A 64 21.82 -34.32 9.12
C HIS A 64 20.64 -34.40 8.15
N GLU A 65 20.41 -35.56 7.53
CA GLU A 65 19.28 -35.79 6.62
C GLU A 65 17.93 -35.55 7.31
N GLN A 66 17.78 -36.00 8.57
CA GLN A 66 16.57 -35.74 9.37
C GLN A 66 16.35 -34.26 9.63
N ARG A 67 17.40 -33.51 9.97
CA ARG A 67 17.31 -32.05 10.17
C ARG A 67 17.04 -31.30 8.87
N GLN A 68 17.62 -31.77 7.77
CA GLN A 68 17.39 -31.18 6.47
C GLN A 68 15.94 -31.35 6.02
N ALA A 69 15.31 -32.49 6.33
CA ALA A 69 13.89 -32.72 6.04
C ALA A 69 12.94 -31.81 6.85
N ALA A 70 13.33 -31.37 8.05
CA ALA A 70 12.54 -30.48 8.90
C ALA A 70 12.84 -28.98 8.69
N LEU A 71 13.83 -28.65 7.86
CA LEU A 71 14.40 -27.31 7.76
C LEU A 71 13.36 -26.23 7.42
N ASP A 72 12.49 -26.48 6.44
CA ASP A 72 11.48 -25.51 6.02
C ASP A 72 10.49 -25.16 7.16
N GLN A 73 10.06 -26.18 7.90
CA GLN A 73 9.13 -26.03 9.03
C GLN A 73 9.79 -25.32 10.20
N ASP A 74 11.03 -25.68 10.52
CA ASP A 74 11.81 -25.05 11.57
C ASP A 74 12.05 -23.55 11.28
N LEU A 75 12.34 -23.20 10.03
CA LEU A 75 12.48 -21.81 9.61
C LEU A 75 11.17 -21.03 9.72
N ASP A 76 10.04 -21.62 9.33
CA ASP A 76 8.73 -20.96 9.47
C ASP A 76 8.39 -20.67 10.94
N GLN A 77 8.62 -21.65 11.81
CA GLN A 77 8.41 -21.47 13.26
C GLN A 77 9.35 -20.42 13.84
N ALA A 78 10.64 -20.44 13.45
CA ALA A 78 11.61 -19.45 13.91
C ALA A 78 11.24 -18.03 13.46
N ILE A 79 10.79 -17.85 12.21
CA ILE A 79 10.34 -16.57 11.70
C ILE A 79 9.11 -16.08 12.47
N LEU A 80 8.12 -16.93 12.71
CA LEU A 80 6.92 -16.57 13.47
C LEU A 80 7.22 -16.23 14.92
N ALA A 81 8.08 -17.02 15.58
CA ALA A 81 8.52 -16.77 16.94
C ALA A 81 9.26 -15.41 17.05
N GLN A 82 10.13 -15.10 16.09
CA GLN A 82 10.89 -13.85 16.07
C GLN A 82 10.03 -12.64 15.67
N ALA A 83 9.05 -12.82 14.78
CA ALA A 83 8.14 -11.75 14.35
C ALA A 83 7.09 -11.38 15.41
N GLY A 84 6.80 -12.30 16.33
CA GLY A 84 5.80 -12.12 17.39
C GLY A 84 4.37 -12.07 16.84
N SER A 85 3.45 -11.49 17.61
CA SER A 85 2.05 -11.38 17.19
C SER A 85 1.91 -10.46 15.97
N LEU A 86 1.22 -10.98 14.95
CA LEU A 86 0.85 -10.26 13.73
C LEU A 86 -0.63 -9.85 13.71
N ALA A 87 -1.37 -10.15 14.78
CA ALA A 87 -2.79 -9.85 14.86
C ALA A 87 -3.05 -8.33 14.92
N GLY A 88 -4.02 -7.85 14.15
CA GLY A 88 -4.41 -6.43 14.11
C GLY A 88 -3.48 -5.51 13.31
N LEU A 89 -2.41 -6.04 12.70
CA LEU A 89 -1.52 -5.27 11.83
C LEU A 89 -2.08 -5.20 10.41
N SER A 90 -1.78 -4.10 9.70
CA SER A 90 -2.02 -4.05 8.26
C SER A 90 -1.12 -5.04 7.51
N GLU A 91 -1.52 -5.44 6.31
CA GLU A 91 -0.75 -6.37 5.46
C GLU A 91 0.71 -5.90 5.27
N VAL A 92 0.91 -4.59 5.02
CA VAL A 92 2.23 -3.97 4.87
C VAL A 92 3.05 -4.08 6.16
N GLN A 93 2.47 -3.74 7.31
CA GLN A 93 3.16 -3.82 8.61
C GLN A 93 3.52 -5.26 8.99
N ALA A 94 2.63 -6.21 8.70
CA ALA A 94 2.88 -7.62 8.95
C ALA A 94 4.05 -8.15 8.11
N ILE A 95 4.13 -7.77 6.82
CA ILE A 95 5.25 -8.13 5.95
C ILE A 95 6.56 -7.47 6.42
N GLU A 96 6.54 -6.19 6.80
CA GLU A 96 7.72 -5.49 7.33
C GLU A 96 8.27 -6.14 8.59
N ARG A 97 7.40 -6.54 9.53
CA ARG A 97 7.82 -7.29 10.72
C ARG A 97 8.45 -8.63 10.38
N ARG A 98 7.89 -9.38 9.43
CA ARG A 98 8.49 -10.65 8.97
C ARG A 98 9.85 -10.44 8.33
N ILE A 99 10.04 -9.37 7.54
CA ILE A 99 11.35 -9.02 6.97
C ILE A 99 12.36 -8.69 8.07
N ALA A 100 11.96 -7.91 9.07
CA ALA A 100 12.82 -7.58 10.21
C ALA A 100 13.22 -8.83 11.01
N ALA A 101 12.27 -9.74 11.25
CA ALA A 101 12.52 -11.02 11.90
C ALA A 101 13.53 -11.88 11.11
N ILE A 102 13.39 -11.97 9.79
CA ILE A 102 14.35 -12.68 8.92
C ILE A 102 15.74 -12.04 9.01
N SER A 103 15.85 -10.71 8.99
CA SER A 103 17.15 -10.02 9.12
C SER A 103 17.84 -10.27 10.46
N GLN A 104 17.06 -10.37 11.54
CA GLN A 104 17.59 -10.75 12.85
C GLN A 104 18.08 -12.21 12.85
N LEU A 105 17.30 -13.13 12.30
CA LEU A 105 17.69 -14.55 12.16
C LEU A 105 18.94 -14.71 11.30
N GLN A 106 19.07 -13.97 10.18
CA GLN A 106 20.27 -13.97 9.35
C GLN A 106 21.52 -13.55 10.12
N THR A 107 21.39 -12.56 11.01
CA THR A 107 22.52 -12.07 11.84
C THR A 107 22.94 -13.13 12.87
N GLN A 108 21.96 -13.77 13.52
CA GLN A 108 22.21 -14.86 14.47
C GLN A 108 22.84 -16.09 13.77
N LEU A 109 22.36 -16.45 12.58
CA LEU A 109 22.90 -17.56 11.79
C LEU A 109 24.30 -17.26 11.28
N GLY A 110 24.61 -16.01 10.89
CA GLY A 110 25.94 -15.62 10.47
C GLY A 110 27.00 -15.90 11.53
N GLN A 111 26.73 -15.51 12.79
CA GLN A 111 27.64 -15.79 13.92
C GLN A 111 27.82 -17.29 14.17
N ARG A 112 26.72 -18.07 14.10
CA ARG A 112 26.77 -19.53 14.28
C ARG A 112 27.53 -20.23 13.15
N LEU A 113 27.35 -19.78 11.92
CA LEU A 113 28.01 -20.33 10.74
C LEU A 113 29.52 -20.09 10.78
N GLU A 114 29.98 -18.92 11.21
CA GLU A 114 31.41 -18.66 11.42
C GLU A 114 32.01 -19.57 12.49
N ALA A 115 31.34 -19.71 13.63
CA ALA A 115 31.76 -20.61 14.70
C ALA A 115 31.81 -22.08 14.23
N ALA A 116 30.78 -22.54 13.52
CA ALA A 116 30.72 -23.89 12.96
C ALA A 116 31.83 -24.13 11.92
N ARG A 117 32.14 -23.15 11.06
CA ARG A 117 33.25 -23.24 10.10
C ARG A 117 34.61 -23.32 10.80
N GLN A 118 34.84 -22.53 11.85
CA GLN A 118 36.07 -22.60 12.64
C GLN A 118 36.23 -23.97 13.31
N GLN A 119 35.13 -24.49 13.89
CA GLN A 119 35.12 -25.81 14.52
C GLN A 119 35.27 -26.96 13.50
N ALA A 120 34.71 -26.83 12.30
CA ALA A 120 34.89 -27.81 11.22
C ALA A 120 36.36 -27.89 10.76
N ASN A 121 37.06 -26.76 10.78
CA ASN A 121 38.46 -26.67 10.37
C ASN A 121 39.45 -26.99 11.51
N SER A 122 39.00 -27.21 12.75
CA SER A 122 39.89 -27.34 13.91
C SER A 122 40.79 -28.58 13.88
N PHE A 123 40.33 -29.67 13.25
CA PHE A 123 41.07 -30.94 13.23
C PHE A 123 42.06 -31.05 12.05
N TYR A 124 41.63 -30.73 10.82
CA TYR A 124 42.47 -30.84 9.62
C TYR A 124 43.00 -29.50 9.09
N GLY A 125 42.60 -28.37 9.69
CA GLY A 125 42.81 -27.02 9.13
C GLY A 125 41.92 -26.70 7.91
N LYS A 126 41.15 -27.67 7.42
CA LYS A 126 40.25 -27.61 6.25
C LYS A 126 39.07 -28.56 6.45
N ALA A 127 38.09 -28.51 5.55
CA ALA A 127 36.88 -29.34 5.60
C ALA A 127 37.21 -30.86 5.74
N PRO A 128 36.58 -31.57 6.69
CA PRO A 128 36.89 -32.96 7.04
C PRO A 128 36.22 -34.02 6.14
N GLU A 129 35.32 -33.63 5.24
CA GLU A 129 34.37 -34.57 4.59
C GLU A 129 35.01 -35.57 3.63
N HIS A 130 36.01 -35.14 2.87
CA HIS A 130 36.69 -35.95 1.87
C HIS A 130 38.06 -36.45 2.35
N ARG A 131 38.35 -36.30 3.64
CA ARG A 131 39.66 -36.64 4.20
C ARG A 131 39.78 -38.14 4.45
N SER A 132 40.94 -38.68 4.09
CA SER A 132 41.24 -40.10 4.20
C SER A 132 41.62 -40.47 5.64
N PHE A 133 41.54 -41.76 5.98
CA PHE A 133 42.01 -42.25 7.27
C PHE A 133 43.53 -42.07 7.43
N GLN A 134 44.30 -42.02 6.34
CA GLN A 134 45.74 -41.73 6.39
C GLN A 134 46.00 -40.30 6.88
N GLU A 135 45.20 -39.32 6.43
CA GLU A 135 45.30 -37.93 6.90
C GLU A 135 44.85 -37.82 8.36
N PHE A 136 43.84 -38.58 8.79
CA PHE A 136 43.47 -38.70 10.20
C PHE A 136 44.69 -39.13 11.04
N LEU A 137 45.34 -40.23 10.64
CA LEU A 137 46.53 -40.73 11.33
C LEU A 137 47.69 -39.73 11.35
N ALA A 138 47.89 -38.97 10.26
CA ALA A 138 48.93 -37.94 10.19
C ALA A 138 48.74 -36.84 11.25
N VAL A 139 47.49 -36.38 11.45
CA VAL A 139 47.15 -35.40 12.49
C VAL A 139 47.33 -35.99 13.90
N THR A 140 46.89 -37.23 14.11
CA THR A 140 47.01 -37.87 15.44
C THR A 140 48.44 -38.12 15.89
N ARG A 141 49.38 -38.29 14.96
CA ARG A 141 50.80 -38.57 15.23
C ARG A 141 51.66 -37.32 15.31
N ALA A 142 51.09 -36.13 15.10
CA ALA A 142 51.82 -34.88 15.18
C ALA A 142 52.27 -34.58 16.63
N PRO A 143 53.38 -33.86 16.83
CA PRO A 143 53.92 -33.54 18.17
C PRO A 143 52.92 -32.82 19.10
N ASN A 144 51.97 -32.08 18.52
CA ASN A 144 50.90 -31.36 19.21
C ASN A 144 49.51 -31.95 18.87
N GLY A 145 49.45 -33.26 18.63
CA GLY A 145 48.20 -33.95 18.31
C GLY A 145 47.16 -33.85 19.43
N PRO A 146 45.86 -33.90 19.11
CA PRO A 146 44.80 -33.88 20.12
C PRO A 146 44.88 -35.10 21.03
N ALA A 147 44.66 -34.90 22.34
CA ALA A 147 44.69 -35.97 23.36
C ALA A 147 43.70 -37.10 23.05
N ASP A 148 42.49 -36.74 22.60
CA ASP A 148 41.47 -37.67 22.11
C ASP A 148 41.14 -37.40 20.63
N PRO A 149 41.83 -38.07 19.69
CA PRO A 149 41.70 -37.73 18.28
C PRO A 149 40.36 -38.12 17.65
N ARG A 150 39.70 -39.18 18.12
CA ARG A 150 38.38 -39.61 17.61
C ARG A 150 37.31 -38.58 17.94
N THR A 151 37.25 -38.10 19.18
CA THR A 151 36.25 -37.11 19.63
C THR A 151 36.51 -35.76 18.98
N ALA A 152 37.77 -35.33 18.89
CA ALA A 152 38.14 -34.10 18.18
C ALA A 152 37.75 -34.16 16.68
N TRP A 153 38.04 -35.26 16.00
CA TRP A 153 37.63 -35.47 14.61
C TRP A 153 36.11 -35.48 14.46
N LEU A 154 35.40 -36.23 15.30
CA LEU A 154 33.94 -36.36 15.25
C LEU A 154 33.25 -35.01 15.51
N ALA A 155 33.79 -34.18 16.41
CA ALA A 155 33.32 -32.82 16.62
C ALA A 155 33.52 -31.95 15.35
N SER A 156 34.70 -32.03 14.71
CA SER A 156 34.95 -31.32 13.44
C SER A 156 34.04 -31.80 12.30
N TYR A 157 33.77 -33.10 12.24
CA TYR A 157 32.90 -33.71 11.22
C TYR A 157 31.44 -33.28 11.41
N ARG A 158 30.94 -33.27 12.65
CA ARG A 158 29.59 -32.75 12.97
C ARG A 158 29.47 -31.27 12.63
N ALA A 159 30.47 -30.46 12.97
CA ALA A 159 30.49 -29.04 12.68
C ALA A 159 30.49 -28.73 11.17
N ALA A 160 31.09 -29.60 10.34
CA ALA A 160 31.05 -29.45 8.88
C ALA A 160 29.64 -29.62 8.31
N PHE A 161 28.90 -30.63 8.77
CA PHE A 161 27.49 -30.82 8.38
C PHE A 161 26.57 -29.73 8.95
N GLU A 162 26.87 -29.23 10.16
CA GLU A 162 26.17 -28.09 10.73
C GLU A 162 26.40 -26.82 9.90
N ALA A 163 27.65 -26.54 9.49
CA ALA A 163 27.96 -25.42 8.61
C ALA A 163 27.18 -25.50 7.28
N LYS A 164 27.09 -26.68 6.66
CA LYS A 164 26.26 -26.90 5.46
C LYS A 164 24.78 -26.63 5.68
N LEU A 165 24.23 -27.10 6.81
CA LEU A 165 22.83 -26.85 7.16
C LEU A 165 22.57 -25.34 7.34
N LEU A 166 23.47 -24.66 8.05
CA LEU A 166 23.37 -23.21 8.28
C LEU A 166 23.51 -22.40 6.98
N GLU A 167 24.35 -22.85 6.04
CA GLU A 167 24.46 -22.27 4.70
C GLU A 167 23.16 -22.41 3.91
N GLN A 168 22.54 -23.61 3.94
CA GLN A 168 21.23 -23.85 3.32
C GLN A 168 20.16 -22.94 3.94
N GLN A 169 20.07 -22.90 5.28
CA GLN A 169 19.14 -22.02 6.00
C GLN A 169 19.32 -20.55 5.62
N SER A 170 20.57 -20.07 5.55
CA SER A 170 20.87 -18.70 5.12
C SER A 170 20.38 -18.42 3.70
N SER A 171 20.63 -19.35 2.76
CA SER A 171 20.21 -19.20 1.37
C SER A 171 18.69 -19.15 1.23
N GLU A 172 17.96 -19.97 1.97
CA GLU A 172 16.50 -19.97 1.96
C GLU A 172 15.91 -18.72 2.59
N LEU A 173 16.48 -18.24 3.70
CA LEU A 173 16.07 -16.98 4.31
C LEU A 173 16.26 -15.80 3.34
N ILE A 174 17.34 -15.77 2.57
CA ILE A 174 17.56 -14.76 1.52
C ILE A 174 16.45 -14.85 0.46
N GLN A 175 16.16 -16.05 -0.06
CA GLN A 175 15.10 -16.24 -1.06
C GLN A 175 13.73 -15.81 -0.53
N ARG A 176 13.39 -16.19 0.71
CA ARG A 176 12.15 -15.81 1.38
C ARG A 176 12.08 -14.30 1.59
N GLN A 177 13.18 -13.66 1.97
CA GLN A 177 13.25 -12.20 2.10
C GLN A 177 12.98 -11.49 0.77
N HIS A 178 13.54 -11.99 -0.35
CA HIS A 178 13.26 -11.43 -1.67
C HIS A 178 11.78 -11.55 -2.05
N ARG A 179 11.15 -12.71 -1.80
CA ARG A 179 9.69 -12.90 -2.03
C ARG A 179 8.85 -11.97 -1.17
N LEU A 180 9.24 -11.76 0.10
CA LEU A 180 8.54 -10.82 0.98
C LEU A 180 8.74 -9.37 0.55
N ARG A 181 9.91 -8.99 0.03
CA ARG A 181 10.14 -7.64 -0.52
C ARG A 181 9.29 -7.37 -1.76
N SER A 182 9.13 -8.35 -2.66
CA SER A 182 8.21 -8.22 -3.79
C SER A 182 6.74 -8.19 -3.36
N ALA A 183 6.38 -8.97 -2.34
CA ALA A 183 5.04 -8.90 -1.75
C ALA A 183 4.79 -7.53 -1.07
N LEU A 184 5.80 -6.96 -0.41
CA LEU A 184 5.73 -5.66 0.24
C LEU A 184 5.47 -4.54 -0.78
N SER A 185 6.17 -4.54 -1.92
CA SER A 185 5.94 -3.53 -2.96
C SER A 185 4.54 -3.64 -3.56
N ALA A 186 4.05 -4.87 -3.80
CA ALA A 186 2.68 -5.11 -4.25
C ALA A 186 1.64 -4.66 -3.22
N ALA A 187 1.83 -4.99 -1.94
CA ALA A 187 0.94 -4.58 -0.84
C ALA A 187 0.91 -3.06 -0.66
N ARG A 188 2.07 -2.38 -0.75
CA ARG A 188 2.13 -0.91 -0.70
C ARG A 188 1.43 -0.25 -1.87
N LEU A 189 1.58 -0.81 -3.08
CA LEU A 189 0.86 -0.32 -4.25
C LEU A 189 -0.66 -0.47 -4.06
N LYS A 190 -1.10 -1.63 -3.58
CA LYS A 190 -2.50 -1.92 -3.25
C LYS A 190 -3.06 -0.95 -2.21
N GLU A 191 -2.35 -0.74 -1.11
CA GLU A 191 -2.77 0.20 -0.05
C GLU A 191 -2.84 1.65 -0.58
N GLY A 192 -1.84 2.09 -1.35
CA GLY A 192 -1.84 3.41 -1.96
C GLY A 192 -3.00 3.61 -2.94
N ASN A 193 -3.33 2.56 -3.72
CA ASN A 193 -4.47 2.55 -4.63
C ASN A 193 -5.81 2.59 -3.89
N ASN A 194 -5.96 1.81 -2.82
CA ASN A 194 -7.16 1.82 -1.98
C ASN A 194 -7.41 3.20 -1.38
N ARG A 195 -6.36 3.85 -0.84
CA ARG A 195 -6.48 5.22 -0.31
C ARG A 195 -6.92 6.23 -1.37
N LYS A 196 -6.42 6.11 -2.60
CA LYS A 196 -6.87 6.96 -3.72
C LYS A 196 -8.34 6.72 -4.06
N ILE A 197 -8.77 5.45 -4.10
CA ILE A 197 -10.18 5.10 -4.32
C ILE A 197 -11.05 5.68 -3.22
N ASP A 198 -10.69 5.48 -1.95
CA ASP A 198 -11.44 6.02 -0.80
C ASP A 198 -11.55 7.56 -0.87
N GLN A 199 -10.47 8.23 -1.30
CA GLN A 199 -10.49 9.68 -1.52
C GLN A 199 -11.43 10.09 -2.66
N THR A 200 -11.42 9.37 -3.79
CA THR A 200 -12.33 9.63 -4.92
C THR A 200 -13.78 9.37 -4.54
N LEU A 201 -14.07 8.30 -3.79
CA LEU A 201 -15.40 8.01 -3.25
C LEU A 201 -15.90 9.18 -2.41
N TYR A 202 -15.12 9.58 -1.40
CA TYR A 202 -15.47 10.69 -0.50
C TYR A 202 -15.68 12.02 -1.24
N GLN A 203 -14.80 12.35 -2.19
CA GLN A 203 -14.91 13.59 -2.98
C GLN A 203 -16.17 13.60 -3.86
N THR A 204 -16.51 12.45 -4.46
CA THR A 204 -17.69 12.35 -5.32
C THR A 204 -18.97 12.37 -4.50
N GLU A 205 -19.02 11.66 -3.37
CA GLU A 205 -20.14 11.73 -2.43
C GLU A 205 -20.39 13.17 -1.96
N GLN A 206 -19.32 13.89 -1.61
CA GLN A 206 -19.44 15.30 -1.21
C GLN A 206 -19.93 16.19 -2.37
N ALA A 207 -19.47 15.94 -3.60
CA ALA A 207 -19.94 16.67 -4.78
C ALA A 207 -21.43 16.40 -5.05
N LEU A 208 -21.86 15.14 -4.96
CA LEU A 208 -23.28 14.75 -5.11
C LEU A 208 -24.16 15.46 -4.09
N VAL A 209 -23.80 15.44 -2.81
CA VAL A 209 -24.58 16.12 -1.75
C VAL A 209 -24.71 17.63 -2.04
N ARG A 210 -23.63 18.29 -2.48
CA ARG A 210 -23.66 19.71 -2.84
C ARG A 210 -24.59 20.00 -4.02
N ILE A 211 -24.63 19.10 -5.00
CA ILE A 211 -25.48 19.25 -6.18
C ILE A 211 -26.93 19.00 -5.86
N LEU A 212 -27.23 18.01 -5.02
CA LEU A 212 -28.58 17.77 -4.53
C LEU A 212 -29.12 19.01 -3.81
N ALA A 213 -28.32 19.60 -2.92
CA ALA A 213 -28.70 20.85 -2.26
C ALA A 213 -28.92 22.01 -3.25
N ALA A 214 -27.98 22.23 -4.17
CA ALA A 214 -28.09 23.32 -5.14
C ALA A 214 -29.23 23.10 -6.16
N SER A 215 -29.52 21.85 -6.53
CA SER A 215 -30.64 21.49 -7.39
C SER A 215 -31.98 21.78 -6.70
N HIS A 216 -32.10 21.43 -5.42
CA HIS A 216 -33.27 21.75 -4.62
C HIS A 216 -33.46 23.27 -4.45
N GLU A 217 -32.39 24.01 -4.16
CA GLU A 217 -32.44 25.49 -4.11
C GLU A 217 -32.86 26.11 -5.45
N PHE A 218 -32.36 25.57 -6.56
CA PHE A 218 -32.75 25.97 -7.90
C PHE A 218 -34.24 25.70 -8.15
N GLN A 219 -34.75 24.52 -7.78
CA GLN A 219 -36.17 24.19 -7.92
C GLN A 219 -37.07 25.13 -7.11
N ILE A 220 -36.69 25.47 -5.87
CA ILE A 220 -37.40 26.44 -5.03
C ILE A 220 -37.38 27.83 -5.67
N ALA A 221 -36.24 28.29 -6.17
CA ALA A 221 -36.14 29.60 -6.83
C ALA A 221 -36.99 29.64 -8.11
N ARG A 222 -37.04 28.53 -8.84
CA ARG A 222 -37.87 28.38 -10.05
C ARG A 222 -39.36 28.45 -9.72
N SER A 223 -39.83 27.67 -8.75
CA SER A 223 -41.25 27.68 -8.36
C SER A 223 -41.66 29.04 -7.80
N ALA A 224 -40.83 29.66 -6.95
CA ALA A 224 -41.12 30.97 -6.38
C ALA A 224 -41.25 32.07 -7.45
N LEU A 225 -40.41 32.07 -8.49
CA LEU A 225 -40.56 33.01 -9.60
C LEU A 225 -41.84 32.72 -10.40
N GLN A 226 -42.14 31.45 -10.66
CA GLN A 226 -43.33 31.06 -11.41
C GLN A 226 -44.63 31.43 -10.67
N ASP A 227 -44.66 31.26 -9.34
CA ASP A 227 -45.77 31.67 -8.48
C ASP A 227 -45.96 33.19 -8.53
N LEU A 228 -44.87 33.97 -8.43
CA LEU A 228 -44.91 35.43 -8.54
C LEU A 228 -45.36 35.90 -9.93
N LEU A 229 -44.90 35.25 -11.01
CA LEU A 229 -45.37 35.56 -12.36
C LEU A 229 -46.87 35.29 -12.53
N THR A 230 -47.37 34.24 -11.89
CA THR A 230 -48.79 33.87 -11.92
C THR A 230 -49.65 34.82 -11.07
N ALA A 231 -49.11 35.35 -9.97
CA ALA A 231 -49.76 36.40 -9.20
C ALA A 231 -49.80 37.70 -10.01
N PHE A 232 -48.66 38.05 -10.64
CA PHE A 232 -48.49 39.27 -11.40
C PHE A 232 -49.44 39.37 -12.62
N THR A 233 -49.72 38.27 -13.29
CA THR A 233 -50.67 38.26 -14.43
C THR A 233 -52.12 38.56 -14.03
N ARG A 234 -52.47 38.49 -12.74
CA ARG A 234 -53.80 38.88 -12.25
C ARG A 234 -54.01 40.39 -12.32
N HIS A 235 -53.00 41.18 -11.92
CA HIS A 235 -53.04 42.65 -11.94
C HIS A 235 -53.32 43.24 -13.32
N LEU A 236 -52.80 42.60 -14.38
CA LEU A 236 -53.03 43.04 -15.77
C LEU A 236 -54.50 43.04 -16.22
N HIS A 237 -55.42 42.44 -15.44
CA HIS A 237 -56.83 42.27 -15.81
C HIS A 237 -57.80 42.89 -14.79
N GLU A 238 -57.31 43.65 -13.81
CA GLU A 238 -58.16 44.25 -12.78
C GLU A 238 -58.59 45.68 -13.18
N ASP A 239 -59.90 45.93 -13.19
CA ASP A 239 -60.46 47.27 -13.38
C ASP A 239 -60.36 48.05 -12.07
N ILE A 240 -59.40 48.98 -11.98
CA ILE A 240 -59.06 49.68 -10.74
C ILE A 240 -59.87 50.98 -10.62
N ALA A 241 -60.69 51.07 -9.57
CA ALA A 241 -61.38 52.31 -9.20
C ALA A 241 -60.40 53.35 -8.62
N GLU A 242 -60.69 54.64 -8.81
CA GLU A 242 -59.83 55.77 -8.39
C GLU A 242 -59.52 55.76 -6.88
N GLU A 243 -60.48 55.32 -6.06
CA GLU A 243 -60.34 55.20 -4.60
C GLU A 243 -59.36 54.10 -4.17
N ALA A 244 -59.17 53.06 -5.00
CA ALA A 244 -58.30 51.91 -4.74
C ALA A 244 -56.91 52.05 -5.40
N ALA A 245 -56.71 53.03 -6.29
CA ALA A 245 -55.48 53.19 -7.07
C ALA A 245 -54.21 53.37 -6.23
N LEU A 246 -54.32 54.02 -5.05
CA LEU A 246 -53.19 54.21 -4.14
C LEU A 246 -52.79 52.92 -3.41
N GLU A 247 -53.73 52.05 -3.08
CA GLU A 247 -53.45 50.76 -2.44
C GLU A 247 -52.89 49.78 -3.48
N HIS A 248 -53.52 49.72 -4.65
CA HIS A 248 -53.06 48.92 -5.79
C HIS A 248 -51.63 49.27 -6.23
N SER A 249 -51.31 50.57 -6.32
CA SER A 249 -49.93 50.99 -6.65
C SER A 249 -48.89 50.54 -5.62
N ARG A 250 -49.24 50.50 -4.32
CA ARG A 250 -48.34 50.01 -3.26
C ARG A 250 -48.14 48.49 -3.35
N GLU A 251 -49.20 47.75 -3.63
CA GLU A 251 -49.14 46.30 -3.84
C GLU A 251 -48.28 45.97 -5.07
N LEU A 252 -48.49 46.67 -6.18
CA LEU A 252 -47.70 46.49 -7.40
C LEU A 252 -46.21 46.82 -7.19
N VAL A 253 -45.87 47.84 -6.39
CA VAL A 253 -44.47 48.13 -6.00
C VAL A 253 -43.87 46.99 -5.17
N GLN A 254 -44.64 46.41 -4.24
CA GLN A 254 -44.14 45.28 -3.44
C GLN A 254 -43.92 44.04 -4.31
N GLU A 255 -44.87 43.73 -5.19
CA GLU A 255 -44.79 42.57 -6.08
C GLU A 255 -43.68 42.70 -7.13
N THR A 256 -43.51 43.87 -7.74
CA THR A 256 -42.37 44.14 -8.65
C THR A 256 -41.03 43.98 -7.95
N SER A 257 -40.92 44.46 -6.70
CA SER A 257 -39.72 44.27 -5.89
C SER A 257 -39.48 42.78 -5.56
N GLY A 258 -40.55 42.01 -5.32
CA GLY A 258 -40.50 40.57 -5.10
C GLY A 258 -40.05 39.80 -6.34
N LEU A 259 -40.60 40.17 -7.51
CA LEU A 259 -40.31 39.57 -8.80
C LEU A 259 -38.85 39.85 -9.24
N LEU A 260 -38.33 41.05 -9.02
CA LEU A 260 -36.91 41.38 -9.22
C LEU A 260 -35.99 40.52 -8.35
N ARG A 261 -36.32 40.36 -7.05
CA ARG A 261 -35.54 39.52 -6.13
C ARG A 261 -35.60 38.04 -6.53
N ALA A 262 -36.76 37.53 -6.90
CA ALA A 262 -36.95 36.15 -7.32
C ALA A 262 -36.20 35.85 -8.63
N ARG A 263 -36.24 36.76 -9.62
CA ARG A 263 -35.46 36.68 -10.85
C ARG A 263 -33.96 36.62 -10.57
N ALA A 264 -33.45 37.52 -9.74
CA ALA A 264 -32.03 37.52 -9.35
C ALA A 264 -31.63 36.22 -8.63
N ARG A 265 -32.49 35.72 -7.73
CA ARG A 265 -32.29 34.46 -7.01
C ARG A 265 -32.27 33.25 -7.95
N LEU A 266 -33.15 33.20 -8.96
CA LEU A 266 -33.17 32.13 -9.96
C LEU A 266 -31.85 32.08 -10.75
N VAL A 267 -31.38 33.23 -11.24
CA VAL A 267 -30.12 33.31 -12.00
C VAL A 267 -28.94 32.87 -11.13
N GLN A 268 -28.87 33.32 -9.88
CA GLN A 268 -27.83 32.93 -8.95
C GLN A 268 -27.86 31.42 -8.65
N ALA A 269 -29.04 30.87 -8.32
CA ALA A 269 -29.21 29.45 -8.02
C ALA A 269 -28.84 28.57 -9.23
N TYR A 270 -29.31 28.93 -10.42
CA TYR A 270 -28.95 28.24 -11.67
C TYR A 270 -27.45 28.28 -11.96
N SER A 271 -26.79 29.45 -11.79
CA SER A 271 -25.34 29.56 -11.98
C SER A 271 -24.54 28.71 -11.00
N THR A 272 -25.02 28.62 -9.75
CA THR A 272 -24.38 27.83 -8.68
C THR A 272 -24.52 26.34 -8.97
N TRP A 273 -25.74 25.91 -9.28
CA TRP A 273 -26.04 24.54 -9.67
C TRP A 273 -25.25 24.13 -10.92
N GLY A 274 -25.21 24.97 -11.97
CA GLY A 274 -24.45 24.69 -13.20
C GLY A 274 -22.95 24.54 -12.98
N ARG A 275 -22.36 25.34 -12.07
CA ARG A 275 -20.95 25.18 -11.67
C ARG A 275 -20.71 23.87 -10.92
N LEU A 276 -21.61 23.49 -10.03
CA LEU A 276 -21.47 22.25 -9.27
C LEU A 276 -21.69 21.03 -10.18
N HIS A 277 -22.59 21.13 -11.14
CA HIS A 277 -22.82 20.11 -12.15
C HIS A 277 -21.56 19.81 -12.97
N SER A 278 -20.86 20.84 -13.47
CA SER A 278 -19.60 20.63 -14.19
C SER A 278 -18.49 20.03 -13.31
N LEU A 279 -18.48 20.34 -12.01
CA LEU A 279 -17.57 19.67 -11.07
C LEU A 279 -17.89 18.17 -10.93
N LEU A 280 -19.16 17.77 -10.94
CA LEU A 280 -19.54 16.35 -10.90
C LEU A 280 -19.14 15.60 -12.15
N GLU A 281 -19.21 16.21 -13.32
CA GLU A 281 -18.72 15.59 -14.55
C GLU A 281 -17.23 15.26 -14.45
N VAL A 282 -16.43 16.17 -13.87
CA VAL A 282 -15.00 15.95 -13.62
C VAL A 282 -14.79 14.80 -12.62
N GLU A 283 -15.56 14.74 -11.53
CA GLU A 283 -15.45 13.63 -10.57
C GLU A 283 -15.94 12.30 -11.16
N ALA A 284 -16.97 12.31 -12.02
CA ALA A 284 -17.42 11.12 -12.74
C ALA A 284 -16.34 10.56 -13.67
N HIS A 285 -15.56 11.43 -14.33
CA HIS A 285 -14.39 11.01 -15.11
C HIS A 285 -13.29 10.40 -14.24
N ARG A 286 -13.10 10.89 -13.01
CA ARG A 286 -12.16 10.31 -12.05
C ARG A 286 -12.62 8.94 -11.56
N ILE A 287 -13.92 8.74 -11.33
CA ILE A 287 -14.49 7.42 -11.02
C ILE A 287 -14.23 6.46 -12.19
N ASP A 288 -14.47 6.89 -13.42
CA ASP A 288 -14.21 6.07 -14.61
C ASP A 288 -12.74 5.66 -14.71
N PHE A 289 -11.82 6.60 -14.46
CA PHE A 289 -10.39 6.32 -14.39
C PHE A 289 -10.06 5.31 -13.28
N ALA A 290 -10.61 5.49 -12.07
CA ALA A 290 -10.40 4.59 -10.94
C ALA A 290 -10.92 3.17 -11.26
N LEU A 291 -12.08 3.04 -11.90
CA LEU A 291 -12.67 1.78 -12.31
C LEU A 291 -11.84 1.05 -13.37
N ARG A 292 -11.30 1.79 -14.35
CA ARG A 292 -10.53 1.21 -15.47
C ARG A 292 -9.10 0.86 -15.11
N VAL A 293 -8.44 1.68 -14.29
CA VAL A 293 -6.98 1.59 -14.05
C VAL A 293 -6.66 1.00 -12.69
N ILE A 294 -7.41 1.33 -11.65
CA ILE A 294 -7.03 1.05 -10.26
C ILE A 294 -7.78 -0.17 -9.72
N ALA A 295 -9.09 -0.23 -9.95
CA ALA A 295 -9.98 -1.26 -9.40
C ALA A 295 -9.86 -2.63 -10.09
N VAL A 296 -9.35 -2.72 -11.33
CA VAL A 296 -9.22 -3.99 -12.08
C VAL A 296 -8.22 -4.95 -11.43
N GLY A 297 -7.17 -4.44 -10.77
CA GLY A 297 -6.10 -5.28 -10.22
C GLY A 297 -5.98 -5.30 -8.70
N THR A 298 -6.40 -4.23 -8.00
CA THR A 298 -5.98 -4.02 -6.59
C THR A 298 -7.12 -3.91 -5.58
N SER A 299 -8.34 -3.62 -6.02
CA SER A 299 -9.43 -3.19 -5.13
C SER A 299 -10.81 -3.68 -5.59
N ALA A 300 -10.95 -5.00 -5.74
CA ALA A 300 -12.22 -5.61 -6.17
C ALA A 300 -13.39 -5.27 -5.23
N ASP A 301 -13.12 -5.17 -3.92
CA ASP A 301 -14.11 -4.93 -2.88
C ASP A 301 -14.75 -3.53 -2.97
N ARG A 302 -14.01 -2.53 -3.50
CA ARG A 302 -14.47 -1.14 -3.67
C ARG A 302 -15.12 -0.85 -5.01
N ARG A 303 -15.00 -1.77 -5.97
CA ARG A 303 -15.62 -1.66 -7.29
C ARG A 303 -17.15 -1.48 -7.28
N PRO A 304 -17.95 -2.21 -6.46
CA PRO A 304 -19.39 -2.01 -6.43
C PRO A 304 -19.78 -0.59 -5.95
N GLU A 305 -19.06 -0.05 -4.96
CA GLU A 305 -19.27 1.31 -4.45
C GLU A 305 -19.01 2.36 -5.55
N LEU A 306 -17.90 2.21 -6.28
CA LEU A 306 -17.57 3.08 -7.41
C LEU A 306 -18.63 3.03 -8.54
N LEU A 307 -19.13 1.84 -8.87
CA LEU A 307 -20.18 1.68 -9.88
C LEU A 307 -21.52 2.30 -9.43
N ALA A 308 -21.86 2.17 -8.14
CA ALA A 308 -23.06 2.79 -7.58
C ALA A 308 -22.99 4.32 -7.67
N LEU A 309 -21.85 4.92 -7.31
CA LEU A 309 -21.65 6.37 -7.42
C LEU A 309 -21.62 6.85 -8.87
N GLN A 310 -21.05 6.07 -9.79
CA GLN A 310 -21.10 6.38 -11.22
C GLN A 310 -22.54 6.45 -11.73
N ALA A 311 -23.39 5.50 -11.34
CA ALA A 311 -24.79 5.49 -11.73
C ALA A 311 -25.54 6.71 -11.18
N GLN A 312 -25.33 7.06 -9.91
CA GLN A 312 -25.91 8.25 -9.28
C GLN A 312 -25.47 9.55 -9.97
N ALA A 313 -24.18 9.67 -10.31
CA ALA A 313 -23.67 10.84 -11.02
C ALA A 313 -24.26 10.96 -12.43
N ALA A 314 -24.42 9.84 -13.14
CA ALA A 314 -25.00 9.79 -14.48
C ALA A 314 -26.49 10.20 -14.48
N GLU A 315 -27.25 9.80 -13.46
CA GLU A 315 -28.65 10.21 -13.31
C GLU A 315 -28.78 11.75 -13.27
N HIS A 316 -27.94 12.42 -12.49
CA HIS A 316 -27.93 13.88 -12.39
C HIS A 316 -27.37 14.59 -13.62
N ALA A 317 -26.52 13.95 -14.43
CA ALA A 317 -26.01 14.51 -15.68
C ALA A 317 -27.12 14.70 -16.74
N SER A 318 -28.13 13.82 -16.72
CA SER A 318 -29.17 13.78 -17.76
C SER A 318 -30.20 14.92 -17.72
N THR A 319 -30.32 15.63 -16.59
CA THR A 319 -31.35 16.67 -16.41
C THR A 319 -30.97 18.06 -16.91
N SER A 320 -29.71 18.32 -17.29
CA SER A 320 -29.23 19.72 -17.31
C SER A 320 -29.60 20.58 -18.51
N SER A 321 -29.79 19.99 -19.70
CA SER A 321 -30.07 20.78 -20.91
C SER A 321 -31.48 21.40 -20.93
N THR A 322 -32.42 20.78 -20.22
CA THR A 322 -33.83 21.22 -20.15
C THR A 322 -34.01 22.39 -19.17
N ASP A 323 -33.14 22.51 -18.17
CA ASP A 323 -33.19 23.58 -17.19
C ASP A 323 -32.66 24.91 -17.75
N ALA A 324 -31.72 24.88 -18.70
CA ALA A 324 -31.17 26.08 -19.32
C ALA A 324 -32.21 26.88 -20.13
N THR A 325 -33.06 26.18 -20.89
CA THR A 325 -34.09 26.78 -21.73
C THR A 325 -35.23 27.33 -20.88
N THR A 326 -35.67 26.58 -19.87
CA THR A 326 -36.72 27.00 -18.93
C THR A 326 -36.32 28.22 -18.12
N VAL A 327 -35.05 28.33 -17.67
CA VAL A 327 -34.55 29.52 -16.97
C VAL A 327 -34.58 30.77 -17.87
N ARG A 328 -34.20 30.64 -19.14
CA ARG A 328 -34.28 31.76 -20.09
C ARG A 328 -35.73 32.20 -20.27
N GLN A 329 -36.64 31.26 -20.52
CA GLN A 329 -38.07 31.56 -20.68
C GLN A 329 -38.67 32.27 -19.46
N LEU A 330 -38.41 31.77 -18.25
CA LEU A 330 -38.90 32.40 -17.02
C LEU A 330 -38.29 33.78 -16.78
N ARG A 331 -37.03 33.98 -17.15
CA ARG A 331 -36.38 35.29 -17.09
C ARG A 331 -37.00 36.27 -18.07
N ASP A 332 -37.23 35.84 -19.31
CA ASP A 332 -37.83 36.69 -20.34
C ASP A 332 -39.29 37.06 -19.97
N GLN A 333 -40.05 36.09 -19.43
CA GLN A 333 -41.39 36.35 -18.88
C GLN A 333 -41.37 37.36 -17.72
N ALA A 334 -40.38 37.25 -16.83
CA ALA A 334 -40.19 38.22 -15.75
C ALA A 334 -39.83 39.61 -16.26
N ASP A 335 -39.01 39.71 -17.31
CA ASP A 335 -38.65 41.00 -17.91
C ASP A 335 -39.87 41.66 -18.57
N ILE A 336 -40.73 40.89 -19.26
CA ILE A 336 -42.00 41.37 -19.82
C ILE A 336 -42.97 41.83 -18.72
N ALA A 337 -43.10 41.03 -17.65
CA ALA A 337 -43.95 41.38 -16.51
C ALA A 337 -43.50 42.68 -15.82
N LEU A 338 -42.20 42.88 -15.65
CA LEU A 338 -41.65 44.12 -15.07
C LEU A 338 -41.97 45.35 -15.92
N GLN A 339 -41.83 45.23 -17.25
CA GLN A 339 -42.17 46.33 -18.16
C GLN A 339 -43.64 46.71 -18.03
N ALA A 340 -44.54 45.72 -18.07
CA ALA A 340 -45.96 45.97 -17.90
C ALA A 340 -46.30 46.58 -16.54
N ALA A 341 -45.58 46.20 -15.47
CA ALA A 341 -45.73 46.79 -14.16
C ALA A 341 -45.36 48.28 -14.12
N PHE A 342 -44.26 48.65 -14.78
CA PHE A 342 -43.83 50.04 -14.83
C PHE A 342 -44.79 50.89 -15.65
N ASP A 343 -45.33 50.34 -16.74
CA ASP A 343 -46.37 50.98 -17.53
C ASP A 343 -47.65 51.21 -16.69
N GLU A 344 -48.09 50.20 -15.94
CA GLU A 344 -49.25 50.29 -15.04
C GLU A 344 -49.01 51.29 -13.89
N GLN A 345 -47.81 51.32 -13.30
CA GLN A 345 -47.43 52.33 -12.31
C GLN A 345 -47.44 53.76 -12.87
N ALA A 346 -47.12 53.95 -14.15
CA ALA A 346 -47.23 55.25 -14.81
C ALA A 346 -48.68 55.69 -14.98
N VAL A 347 -49.58 54.77 -15.34
CA VAL A 347 -51.02 55.04 -15.45
C VAL A 347 -51.62 55.38 -14.08
N LEU A 348 -51.31 54.61 -13.04
CA LEU A 348 -51.83 54.83 -11.69
C LEU A 348 -51.33 56.12 -11.05
N ALA A 349 -50.08 56.51 -11.33
CA ALA A 349 -49.54 57.80 -10.89
C ALA A 349 -50.25 58.98 -11.57
N ALA A 350 -50.60 58.86 -12.86
CA ALA A 350 -51.37 59.88 -13.57
C ALA A 350 -52.81 60.02 -13.02
N LEU A 351 -53.44 58.90 -12.64
CA LEU A 351 -54.79 58.89 -12.05
C LEU A 351 -54.84 59.43 -10.61
N SER A 352 -53.81 59.15 -9.80
CA SER A 352 -53.77 59.56 -8.38
C SER A 352 -53.22 60.97 -8.13
N GLY A 353 -52.80 61.68 -9.19
CA GLY A 353 -52.26 63.05 -9.10
C GLY A 353 -50.94 63.18 -8.32
N HIS A 354 -50.28 62.07 -7.99
CA HIS A 354 -49.01 62.05 -7.27
C HIS A 354 -47.84 61.77 -8.24
N THR A 355 -46.80 62.60 -8.20
CA THR A 355 -45.56 62.37 -8.94
C THR A 355 -44.86 61.11 -8.40
N GLN A 356 -44.54 60.17 -9.29
CA GLN A 356 -43.88 58.90 -8.98
C GLN A 356 -42.63 59.11 -8.11
N GLN A 357 -42.70 58.68 -6.85
CA GLN A 357 -41.50 58.42 -6.06
C GLN A 357 -41.09 56.97 -6.26
N TYR A 358 -40.40 56.69 -7.38
CA TYR A 358 -39.65 55.44 -7.48
C TYR A 358 -38.56 55.47 -6.41
N PRO A 359 -38.46 54.45 -5.55
CA PRO A 359 -37.31 54.35 -4.68
C PRO A 359 -36.04 54.17 -5.53
N ASP A 360 -35.00 54.93 -5.19
CA ASP A 360 -33.69 55.07 -5.89
C ASP A 360 -33.06 53.75 -6.42
N TYR A 361 -33.41 52.61 -5.84
CA TYR A 361 -32.90 51.30 -6.24
C TYR A 361 -33.61 50.69 -7.45
N LEU A 362 -34.87 51.04 -7.73
CA LEU A 362 -35.60 50.59 -8.92
C LEU A 362 -35.12 51.34 -10.18
N GLN A 363 -34.89 52.66 -10.08
CA GLN A 363 -34.33 53.47 -11.17
C GLN A 363 -32.92 53.01 -11.61
N ARG A 364 -32.09 52.53 -10.67
CA ARG A 364 -30.75 52.01 -10.99
C ARG A 364 -30.77 50.63 -11.66
N LEU A 365 -31.86 49.87 -11.53
CA LEU A 365 -32.03 48.56 -12.16
C LEU A 365 -32.49 48.70 -13.61
N ASP A 366 -33.36 49.68 -13.90
CA ASP A 366 -33.82 50.01 -15.27
C ASP A 366 -32.65 50.45 -16.17
N CYS A 367 -31.80 51.36 -15.70
CA CYS A 367 -30.69 51.91 -16.48
C CYS A 367 -29.59 50.89 -16.88
N LYS A 368 -29.58 49.69 -16.27
CA LYS A 368 -28.60 48.64 -16.59
C LYS A 368 -29.13 47.60 -17.57
N HIS A 369 -30.43 47.59 -17.87
CA HIS A 369 -31.07 46.51 -18.63
C HIS A 369 -31.85 46.97 -19.88
N SER A 370 -31.99 48.27 -20.16
CA SER A 370 -32.51 48.73 -21.45
C SER A 370 -31.50 48.57 -22.60
N PRO A 371 -31.93 48.12 -23.79
CA PRO A 371 -31.13 48.23 -25.00
C PRO A 371 -30.85 49.72 -25.32
N PRO A 372 -29.74 50.05 -26.01
CA PRO A 372 -29.23 51.42 -26.15
C PRO A 372 -30.14 52.40 -26.93
N GLY A 373 -31.36 52.02 -27.30
CA GLY A 373 -32.34 52.88 -27.98
C GLY A 373 -33.28 53.67 -27.04
N ASP A 374 -33.51 53.21 -25.80
CA ASP A 374 -34.54 53.81 -24.92
C ASP A 374 -34.02 54.93 -24.01
N ILE A 375 -32.69 55.14 -23.99
CA ILE A 375 -32.05 56.21 -23.23
C ILE A 375 -32.47 57.60 -23.76
N GLU A 376 -32.77 57.72 -25.05
CA GLU A 376 -33.28 58.98 -25.63
C GLU A 376 -34.72 59.32 -25.21
N PHE A 377 -35.54 58.33 -24.82
CA PHE A 377 -36.90 58.57 -24.38
C PHE A 377 -36.94 59.11 -22.93
N LEU A 378 -36.15 58.51 -22.03
CA LEU A 378 -36.03 58.96 -20.64
C LEU A 378 -35.30 60.31 -20.50
N ALA A 379 -34.30 60.57 -21.36
CA ALA A 379 -33.63 61.88 -21.40
C ALA A 379 -34.53 63.00 -21.93
N ARG A 380 -35.47 62.70 -22.84
CA ARG A 380 -36.47 63.68 -23.31
C ARG A 380 -37.56 63.97 -22.28
N TRP A 381 -37.86 63.03 -21.39
CA TRP A 381 -38.90 63.21 -20.36
C TRP A 381 -38.40 64.00 -19.14
N HIS A 382 -37.13 63.83 -18.74
CA HIS A 382 -36.52 64.62 -17.67
C HIS A 382 -35.99 66.00 -18.10
N GLY A 383 -36.02 66.33 -19.41
CA GLY A 383 -35.40 67.52 -19.99
C GLY A 383 -36.34 68.67 -20.39
N ARG A 384 -37.61 68.68 -19.98
CA ARG A 384 -38.49 69.86 -20.13
C ARG A 384 -39.27 70.14 -18.85
N ILE A 385 -38.65 70.91 -17.97
CA ILE A 385 -39.29 71.98 -17.19
C ILE A 385 -38.51 73.26 -17.50
#